data_AF-A0A2N5AFQ1-F1
#
_entry.id   AF-A0A2N5AFQ1-F1
#
_cell.length_a   1.000
_cell.length_b   1.000
_cell.length_c   1.000
_cell.angle_alpha   90.00
_cell.angle_beta   90.00
_cell.angle_gamma   90.00
#
_symmetry.space_group_name_H-M   'P 1'
#
loop_
_entity.id
_entity.type
_entity.pdbx_description
1 polymer ?
#
loop_
_entity_poly.entity_id
_entity_poly.type
_entity_poly.pdbx_seq_one_letter_code
_entity_poly.pdbx_strand_id
1 'polypeptide(L)'
;MAQESQTEQSRAYFYRNFTYTIEHLTRDYQAELQRYSDYSWELPQRAARLSAAVKRYKTYRMLSFIFEIADSIDLDLTPLIVKRLCMRLFGRSGSQDIIVATFGQKGRQHRSRDNTPAILDEIASRYRLAAYSCQASTLSDIASVKKHYQTGIRAARNREK
;
A
#
# COMPACT_ATOMS: atom_id res chain seq x y z
N MET A 1 18.98 24.04 13.52
CA MET A 1 18.23 22.79 13.24
C MET A 1 16.94 23.22 12.57
N ALA A 2 16.82 23.07 11.25
CA ALA A 2 15.55 23.35 10.58
C ALA A 2 14.52 22.33 11.08
N GLN A 3 13.38 22.80 11.56
CA GLN A 3 12.32 21.93 12.06
C GLN A 3 11.74 21.17 10.87
N GLU A 4 11.92 19.85 10.82
CA GLU A 4 11.36 19.00 9.77
C GLU A 4 9.85 19.25 9.66
N SER A 5 9.37 19.42 8.43
CA SER A 5 7.95 19.63 8.18
C SER A 5 7.15 18.43 8.72
N GLN A 6 5.89 18.65 9.08
CA GLN A 6 5.02 17.57 9.54
C GLN A 6 4.94 16.43 8.50
N THR A 7 4.96 16.77 7.21
CA THR A 7 4.96 15.82 6.10
C THR A 7 6.22 14.97 6.11
N GLU A 8 7.39 15.55 6.35
CA GLU A 8 8.66 14.82 6.49
C GLU A 8 8.65 13.87 7.69
N GLN A 9 8.14 14.32 8.85
CA GLN A 9 8.03 13.47 10.04
C GLN A 9 7.09 12.28 9.80
N SER A 10 5.93 12.54 9.18
CA SER A 10 4.94 11.51 8.82
C SER A 10 5.54 10.51 7.82
N ARG A 11 6.33 11.00 6.85
CA ARG A 11 7.04 10.19 5.86
C ARG A 11 8.09 9.30 6.49
N ALA A 12 8.96 9.87 7.32
CA ALA A 12 10.00 9.13 8.04
C ALA A 12 9.36 8.04 8.91
N TYR A 13 8.28 8.36 9.62
CA TYR A 13 7.52 7.38 10.38
C TYR A 13 6.94 6.26 9.50
N PHE A 14 6.34 6.61 8.36
CA PHE A 14 5.76 5.64 7.44
C PHE A 14 6.79 4.65 6.91
N TYR A 15 7.90 5.13 6.35
CA TYR A 15 8.94 4.26 5.80
C TYR A 15 9.67 3.47 6.88
N ARG A 16 9.77 3.99 8.11
CA ARG A 16 10.37 3.22 9.20
C ARG A 16 9.49 2.04 9.65
N ASN A 17 8.17 2.24 9.74
CA ASN A 17 7.29 1.28 10.41
C ASN A 17 6.42 0.44 9.46
N PHE A 18 6.16 0.91 8.24
CA PHE A 18 5.20 0.30 7.32
C PHE A 18 5.78 -0.05 5.94
N THR A 19 7.10 -0.04 5.80
CA THR A 19 7.75 -0.46 4.56
C THR A 19 7.35 -1.87 4.17
N TYR A 20 6.81 -2.03 2.96
CA TYR A 20 6.42 -3.32 2.40
C TYR A 20 6.60 -3.31 0.88
N THR A 21 7.83 -3.55 0.45
CA THR A 21 8.26 -3.53 -0.96
C THR A 21 7.89 -4.83 -1.70
N ILE A 22 8.22 -4.92 -3.00
CA ILE A 22 8.01 -6.14 -3.79
C ILE A 22 8.81 -7.33 -3.24
N GLU A 23 9.99 -7.08 -2.64
CA GLU A 23 10.80 -8.11 -2.00
C GLU A 23 10.07 -8.72 -0.80
N HIS A 24 9.33 -7.91 -0.03
CA HIS A 24 8.51 -8.40 1.08
C HIS A 24 7.36 -9.27 0.58
N LEU A 25 6.65 -8.82 -0.47
CA LEU A 25 5.59 -9.60 -1.10
C LEU A 25 6.12 -10.94 -1.62
N THR A 26 7.28 -10.92 -2.28
CA THR A 26 7.93 -12.11 -2.83
C THR A 26 8.31 -13.09 -1.72
N ARG A 27 8.90 -12.58 -0.63
CA ARG A 27 9.26 -13.39 0.54
C ARG A 27 8.06 -14.07 1.18
N ASP A 28 6.95 -13.36 1.37
CA ASP A 28 5.73 -13.93 1.96
C ASP A 28 5.16 -15.04 1.06
N TYR A 29 5.17 -14.85 -0.27
CA TYR A 29 4.75 -15.90 -1.21
C TYR A 29 5.70 -17.10 -1.21
N GLN A 30 7.02 -16.88 -1.12
CA GLN A 30 8.01 -17.94 -1.02
C GLN A 30 7.87 -18.74 0.27
N ALA A 31 7.57 -18.08 1.40
CA ALA A 31 7.35 -18.75 2.67
C ALA A 31 6.13 -19.70 2.62
N GLU A 32 5.03 -19.29 1.97
CA GLU A 32 3.88 -20.19 1.75
C GLU A 32 4.21 -21.34 0.81
N LEU A 33 5.08 -21.12 -0.19
CA LEU A 33 5.54 -22.18 -1.09
C LEU A 33 6.43 -23.20 -0.36
N GLN A 34 7.32 -22.76 0.52
CA GLN A 34 8.19 -23.66 1.31
C GLN A 34 7.40 -24.54 2.27
N ARG A 35 6.26 -24.05 2.77
CA ARG A 35 5.34 -24.76 3.66
C ARG A 35 4.21 -25.44 2.90
N TYR A 36 4.34 -25.56 1.58
CA TYR A 36 3.32 -26.18 0.76
C TYR A 36 3.27 -27.69 1.02
N SER A 37 2.06 -28.20 1.23
CA SER A 37 1.74 -29.63 1.25
C SER A 37 0.29 -29.80 0.80
N ASP A 38 0.02 -30.81 -0.04
CA ASP A 38 -1.33 -31.22 -0.41
C ASP A 38 -1.99 -32.09 0.69
N TYR A 39 -1.21 -32.63 1.63
CA TYR A 39 -1.70 -33.47 2.72
C TYR A 39 -2.14 -32.68 3.97
N SER A 40 -1.73 -31.41 4.08
CA SER A 40 -2.14 -30.52 5.17
C SER A 40 -3.39 -29.71 4.81
N TRP A 41 -4.41 -29.71 5.68
CA TRP A 41 -5.63 -28.90 5.50
C TRP A 41 -5.40 -27.42 5.89
N GLU A 42 -4.56 -26.71 5.13
CA GLU A 42 -4.18 -25.29 5.37
C GLU A 42 -4.61 -24.34 4.23
N LEU A 43 -5.40 -24.84 3.26
CA LEU A 43 -5.76 -24.08 2.04
C LEU A 43 -6.45 -22.74 2.34
N PRO A 44 -7.48 -22.66 3.22
CA PRO A 44 -8.13 -21.39 3.53
C PRO A 44 -7.20 -20.40 4.23
N GLN A 45 -6.40 -20.85 5.20
CA GLN A 45 -5.47 -20.00 5.94
C GLN A 45 -4.35 -19.48 5.02
N ARG A 46 -3.81 -20.34 4.15
CA ARG A 46 -2.84 -19.94 3.12
C ARG A 46 -3.40 -18.87 2.20
N ALA A 47 -4.61 -19.06 1.68
CA ALA A 47 -5.27 -18.07 0.83
C ALA A 47 -5.48 -16.73 1.56
N ALA A 48 -5.82 -16.77 2.85
CA ALA A 48 -5.96 -15.57 3.68
C ALA A 48 -4.62 -14.84 3.87
N ARG A 49 -3.53 -15.56 4.17
CA ARG A 49 -2.18 -14.98 4.34
C ARG A 49 -1.68 -14.34 3.04
N LEU A 50 -1.80 -15.01 1.90
CA LEU A 50 -1.45 -14.45 0.59
C LEU A 50 -2.30 -13.23 0.23
N SER A 51 -3.60 -13.26 0.55
CA SER A 51 -4.49 -12.11 0.36
C SER A 51 -4.10 -10.92 1.23
N ALA A 52 -3.68 -11.18 2.48
CA ALA A 52 -3.19 -10.15 3.38
C ALA A 52 -1.88 -9.53 2.88
N ALA A 53 -0.93 -10.34 2.39
CA ALA A 53 0.32 -9.88 1.78
C ALA A 53 0.06 -8.93 0.58
N VAL A 54 -0.86 -9.32 -0.32
CA VAL A 54 -1.28 -8.47 -1.44
C VAL A 54 -1.90 -7.16 -0.96
N LYS A 55 -2.76 -7.19 0.07
CA LYS A 55 -3.37 -5.98 0.63
C LYS A 55 -2.31 -5.05 1.23
N ARG A 56 -1.32 -5.58 1.96
CA ARG A 56 -0.20 -4.82 2.53
C ARG A 56 0.61 -4.13 1.44
N TYR A 57 1.03 -4.87 0.42
CA TYR A 57 1.79 -4.32 -0.71
C TYR A 57 1.03 -3.19 -1.41
N LYS A 58 -0.23 -3.45 -1.71
CA LYS A 58 -1.11 -2.48 -2.35
C LYS A 58 -1.32 -1.22 -1.50
N THR A 59 -1.43 -1.35 -0.18
CA THR A 59 -1.56 -0.19 0.72
C THR A 59 -0.25 0.58 0.78
N TYR A 60 0.89 -0.10 0.88
CA TYR A 60 2.21 0.54 0.88
C TYR A 60 2.43 1.38 -0.38
N ARG A 61 2.25 0.80 -1.57
CA ARG A 61 2.38 1.49 -2.87
C ARG A 61 1.50 2.73 -2.97
N MET A 62 0.26 2.62 -2.48
CA MET A 62 -0.70 3.72 -2.51
C MET A 62 -0.29 4.87 -1.60
N LEU A 63 0.16 4.59 -0.37
CA LEU A 63 0.56 5.63 0.57
C LEU A 63 1.91 6.25 0.21
N SER A 64 2.86 5.48 -0.35
CA SER A 64 4.08 6.03 -0.95
C SER A 64 3.74 7.06 -2.04
N PHE A 65 2.77 6.75 -2.91
CA PHE A 65 2.33 7.68 -3.95
C PHE A 65 1.71 8.97 -3.39
N ILE A 66 1.01 8.90 -2.26
CA ILE A 66 0.50 10.12 -1.59
C ILE A 66 1.65 11.01 -1.10
N PHE A 67 2.75 10.42 -0.62
CA PHE A 67 3.94 11.20 -0.25
C PHE A 67 4.63 11.83 -1.46
N GLU A 68 4.66 11.16 -2.61
CA GLU A 68 5.17 11.72 -3.87
C GLU A 68 4.34 12.93 -4.32
N ILE A 69 3.01 12.87 -4.17
CA ILE A 69 2.14 14.04 -4.40
C ILE A 69 2.54 15.17 -3.44
N ALA A 70 2.69 14.88 -2.15
CA ALA A 70 3.02 15.89 -1.15
C ALA A 70 4.41 16.52 -1.30
N ASP A 71 5.36 15.85 -1.98
CA ASP A 71 6.64 16.46 -2.38
C ASP A 71 6.47 17.53 -3.47
N SER A 72 5.45 17.36 -4.30
CA SER A 72 5.21 18.25 -5.44
C SER A 72 4.21 19.39 -5.15
N ILE A 73 3.43 19.27 -4.07
CA ILE A 73 2.45 20.26 -3.64
C ILE A 73 2.37 20.33 -2.11
N ASP A 74 2.34 21.54 -1.55
CA ASP A 74 2.27 21.78 -0.10
C ASP A 74 0.87 21.48 0.47
N LEU A 75 0.60 20.18 0.66
CA LEU A 75 -0.65 19.68 1.23
C LEU A 75 -0.57 19.48 2.74
N ASP A 76 -1.58 19.98 3.43
CA ASP A 76 -1.81 19.68 4.84
C ASP A 76 -2.42 18.28 5.01
N LEU A 77 -1.54 17.26 5.00
CA LEU A 77 -1.90 15.85 5.08
C LEU A 77 -2.47 15.50 6.46
N THR A 78 -3.77 15.22 6.47
CA THR A 78 -4.48 14.62 7.61
C THR A 78 -5.05 13.26 7.21
N PRO A 79 -5.44 12.39 8.16
CA PRO A 79 -6.03 11.09 7.86
C PRO A 79 -7.21 11.18 6.89
N LEU A 80 -8.04 12.23 7.02
CA LEU A 80 -9.20 12.43 6.16
C LEU A 80 -8.81 12.84 4.74
N ILE A 81 -7.84 13.75 4.58
CA ILE A 81 -7.33 14.17 3.27
C ILE A 81 -6.75 12.98 2.52
N VAL A 82 -5.87 12.23 3.19
CA VAL A 82 -5.24 11.03 2.62
C VAL A 82 -6.30 10.02 2.20
N LYS A 83 -7.27 9.72 3.07
CA LYS A 83 -8.37 8.81 2.75
C LYS A 83 -9.15 9.25 1.51
N ARG A 84 -9.47 10.55 1.41
CA ARG A 84 -10.22 11.12 0.28
C ARG A 84 -9.42 11.09 -1.02
N LEU A 85 -8.13 11.39 -0.98
CA LEU A 85 -7.24 11.29 -2.13
C LEU A 85 -7.09 9.84 -2.60
N CYS A 86 -6.88 8.90 -1.67
CA CYS A 86 -6.82 7.48 -1.98
C CYS A 86 -8.09 7.01 -2.70
N MET A 87 -9.28 7.39 -2.20
CA MET A 87 -10.56 7.06 -2.84
C MET A 87 -10.67 7.61 -4.28
N ARG A 88 -10.24 8.86 -4.51
CA ARG A 88 -10.31 9.51 -5.83
C ARG A 88 -9.31 8.93 -6.83
N LEU A 89 -8.08 8.68 -6.38
CA LEU A 89 -6.97 8.25 -7.23
C LEU A 89 -7.01 6.75 -7.53
N PHE A 90 -7.47 5.93 -6.57
CA PHE A 90 -7.36 4.47 -6.63
C PHE A 90 -8.69 3.74 -6.41
N GLY A 91 -9.80 4.45 -6.21
CA GLY A 91 -11.11 3.86 -5.93
C GLY A 91 -11.20 3.16 -4.57
N ARG A 92 -10.25 3.40 -3.65
CA ARG A 92 -10.17 2.72 -2.35
C ARG A 92 -9.44 3.54 -1.30
N SER A 93 -9.77 3.34 -0.03
CA SER A 93 -9.28 4.17 1.07
C SER A 93 -7.90 3.78 1.62
N GLY A 94 -7.48 2.52 1.47
CA GLY A 94 -6.28 1.98 2.16
C GLY A 94 -6.58 1.48 3.57
N SER A 95 -5.53 1.22 4.37
CA SER A 95 -5.68 0.79 5.75
C SER A 95 -5.90 1.99 6.67
N GLN A 96 -7.04 2.03 7.37
CA GLN A 96 -7.38 3.09 8.32
C GLN A 96 -6.33 3.18 9.43
N ASP A 97 -5.88 2.05 9.97
CA ASP A 97 -4.92 2.01 11.08
C ASP A 97 -3.58 2.62 10.66
N ILE A 98 -3.09 2.29 9.47
CA ILE A 98 -1.82 2.85 8.94
C ILE A 98 -1.99 4.35 8.69
N ILE A 99 -3.11 4.76 8.10
CA ILE A 99 -3.38 6.18 7.81
C ILE A 99 -3.44 7.01 9.11
N VAL A 100 -4.15 6.52 10.13
CA VAL A 100 -4.23 7.21 11.42
C VAL A 100 -2.87 7.21 12.13
N ALA A 101 -2.15 6.09 12.14
CA ALA A 101 -0.83 6.01 12.75
C ALA A 101 0.20 6.92 12.08
N THR A 102 0.08 7.13 10.76
CA THR A 102 1.04 7.91 9.97
C THR A 102 0.72 9.41 9.97
N PHE A 103 -0.54 9.78 9.74
CA PHE A 103 -0.96 11.17 9.51
C PHE A 103 -1.75 11.76 10.68
N GLY A 104 -2.08 10.95 11.69
CA GLY A 104 -2.81 11.39 12.87
C GLY A 104 -1.94 12.28 13.77
N GLN A 105 -2.52 13.37 14.25
CA GLN A 105 -1.86 14.29 15.17
C GLN A 105 -2.63 14.42 16.47
N LYS A 106 -1.97 14.12 17.59
CA LYS A 106 -2.57 14.27 18.92
C LYS A 106 -2.81 15.76 19.20
N GLY A 107 -4.02 16.10 19.63
CA GLY A 107 -4.39 17.47 20.00
C GLY A 107 -4.70 18.39 18.82
N ARG A 108 -4.71 17.91 17.57
CA ARG A 108 -5.13 18.71 16.43
C ARG A 108 -6.63 18.99 16.50
N GLN A 109 -6.99 20.26 16.67
CA GLN A 109 -8.39 20.71 16.69
C GLN A 109 -8.84 21.29 15.35
N HIS A 110 -7.91 21.82 14.55
CA HIS A 110 -8.23 22.46 13.27
C HIS A 110 -8.37 21.44 12.13
N ARG A 111 -9.41 21.65 11.29
CA ARG A 111 -9.58 20.94 10.02
C ARG A 111 -8.47 21.33 9.05
N SER A 112 -8.09 20.41 8.17
CA SER A 112 -7.13 20.72 7.10
C SER A 112 -7.67 21.85 6.20
N ARG A 113 -6.79 22.78 5.85
CA ARG A 113 -7.10 23.89 4.93
C ARG A 113 -7.49 23.40 3.53
N ASP A 114 -6.98 22.23 3.14
CA ASP A 114 -7.15 21.63 1.81
C ASP A 114 -8.37 20.69 1.73
N ASN A 115 -9.26 20.71 2.72
CA ASN A 115 -10.36 19.75 2.85
C ASN A 115 -11.62 20.07 2.02
N THR A 116 -11.47 20.85 0.95
CA THR A 116 -12.59 21.15 0.04
C THR A 116 -12.65 20.13 -1.10
N PRO A 117 -13.86 19.73 -1.57
CA PRO A 117 -13.98 18.82 -2.69
C PRO A 117 -13.26 19.30 -3.95
N ALA A 118 -13.36 20.61 -4.26
CA ALA A 118 -12.74 21.20 -5.46
C ALA A 118 -11.22 21.02 -5.49
N ILE A 119 -10.51 21.31 -4.38
CA ILE A 119 -9.06 21.13 -4.29
C ILE A 119 -8.69 19.65 -4.48
N LEU A 120 -9.42 18.75 -3.82
CA LEU A 120 -9.17 17.31 -3.91
C LEU A 120 -9.43 16.74 -5.31
N ASP A 121 -10.45 17.24 -6.00
CA ASP A 121 -10.80 16.84 -7.36
C ASP A 121 -9.79 17.37 -8.39
N GLU A 122 -9.29 18.59 -8.18
CA GLU A 122 -8.21 19.17 -8.99
C GLU A 122 -6.91 18.35 -8.86
N ILE A 123 -6.50 18.05 -7.62
CA ILE A 123 -5.33 17.19 -7.36
C ILE A 123 -5.54 15.81 -7.98
N ALA A 124 -6.71 15.20 -7.76
CA ALA A 124 -6.99 13.89 -8.33
C ALA A 124 -6.93 13.89 -9.86
N SER A 125 -7.41 14.95 -10.50
CA SER A 125 -7.35 15.13 -11.95
C SER A 125 -5.91 15.28 -12.44
N ARG A 126 -5.11 16.11 -11.75
CA ARG A 126 -3.69 16.35 -12.07
C ARG A 126 -2.86 15.07 -12.01
N TYR A 127 -3.06 14.22 -10.99
CA TYR A 127 -2.26 13.00 -10.78
C TYR A 127 -2.92 11.73 -11.33
N ARG A 128 -4.05 11.84 -12.04
CA ARG A 128 -4.83 10.68 -12.51
C ARG A 128 -4.01 9.67 -13.32
N LEU A 129 -3.22 10.16 -14.28
CA LEU A 129 -2.40 9.31 -15.14
C LEU A 129 -1.24 8.64 -14.37
N ALA A 130 -0.62 9.37 -13.45
CA ALA A 130 0.44 8.86 -12.60
C ALA A 130 -0.11 7.79 -11.61
N ALA A 131 -1.28 8.03 -11.02
CA ALA A 131 -1.96 7.06 -10.16
C ALA A 131 -2.35 5.78 -10.92
N TYR A 132 -2.88 5.94 -12.15
CA TYR A 132 -3.16 4.81 -13.03
C TYR A 132 -1.90 3.99 -13.31
N SER A 133 -0.79 4.66 -13.64
CA SER A 133 0.50 4.00 -13.91
C SER A 133 1.04 3.28 -12.66
N CYS A 134 0.95 3.91 -11.48
CA CYS A 134 1.31 3.30 -10.20
C CYS A 134 0.47 2.05 -9.91
N GLN A 135 -0.84 2.12 -10.16
CA GLN A 135 -1.75 0.98 -9.99
C GLN A 135 -1.43 -0.14 -10.99
N ALA A 136 -1.21 0.18 -12.26
CA ALA A 136 -0.86 -0.79 -13.29
C ALA A 136 0.45 -1.52 -12.96
N SER A 137 1.50 -0.77 -12.57
CA SER A 137 2.76 -1.34 -12.09
C SER A 137 2.54 -2.24 -10.87
N THR A 138 1.80 -1.78 -9.87
CA THR A 138 1.49 -2.57 -8.66
C THR A 138 0.79 -3.90 -9.01
N LEU A 139 -0.14 -3.89 -9.96
CA LEU A 139 -0.84 -5.09 -10.41
C LEU A 139 0.09 -6.03 -11.20
N SER A 140 0.98 -5.48 -12.03
CA SER A 140 2.01 -6.23 -12.74
C SER A 140 2.94 -6.97 -11.78
N ASP A 141 3.43 -6.29 -10.75
CA ASP A 141 4.28 -6.89 -9.71
C ASP A 141 3.58 -8.07 -9.02
N ILE A 142 2.32 -7.87 -8.62
CA ILE A 142 1.52 -8.92 -7.97
C ILE A 142 1.31 -10.10 -8.93
N ALA A 143 1.03 -9.85 -10.21
CA ALA A 143 0.85 -10.89 -11.20
C ALA A 143 2.15 -11.69 -11.40
N SER A 144 3.29 -11.01 -11.46
CA SER A 144 4.61 -11.64 -11.55
C SER A 144 4.89 -12.54 -10.35
N VAL A 145 4.70 -12.06 -9.12
CA VAL A 145 4.91 -12.87 -7.89
C VAL A 145 3.96 -14.06 -7.86
N LYS A 146 2.67 -13.87 -8.18
CA LYS A 146 1.69 -14.96 -8.25
C LYS A 146 2.06 -16.02 -9.29
N LYS A 147 2.56 -15.61 -10.45
CA LYS A 147 3.01 -16.53 -11.51
C LYS A 147 4.17 -17.40 -11.01
N HIS A 148 5.17 -16.81 -10.37
CA HIS A 148 6.29 -17.55 -9.78
C HIS A 148 5.81 -18.57 -8.74
N TYR A 149 4.93 -18.14 -7.84
CA TYR A 149 4.33 -19.01 -6.84
C TYR A 149 3.57 -20.19 -7.48
N GLN A 150 2.71 -19.93 -8.48
CA GLN A 150 1.96 -20.99 -9.18
C GLN A 150 2.88 -22.00 -9.88
N THR A 151 3.96 -21.53 -10.52
CA THR A 151 4.98 -22.41 -11.10
C THR A 151 5.65 -23.26 -10.04
N GLY A 152 5.98 -22.68 -8.88
CA GLY A 152 6.54 -23.40 -7.74
C GLY A 152 5.62 -24.50 -7.22
N ILE A 153 4.33 -24.21 -7.07
CA ILE A 153 3.33 -25.19 -6.61
C ILE A 153 3.22 -26.37 -7.58
N ARG A 154 3.20 -26.10 -8.90
CA ARG A 154 3.19 -27.16 -9.93
C ARG A 154 4.44 -28.03 -9.85
N ALA A 155 5.60 -27.41 -9.66
CA ALA A 155 6.86 -28.14 -9.52
C ALA A 155 6.88 -29.01 -8.24
N ALA A 156 6.39 -28.51 -7.11
CA ALA A 156 6.29 -29.27 -5.86
C ALA A 156 5.38 -30.50 -6.02
N ARG A 157 4.19 -30.32 -6.62
CA ARG A 157 3.27 -31.43 -6.92
C ARG A 157 3.86 -32.53 -7.80
N ASN A 158 4.72 -32.16 -8.74
CA ASN A 158 5.35 -33.13 -9.63
C ASN A 158 6.50 -33.91 -8.96
N ARG A 159 7.03 -33.44 -7.83
CA ARG A 159 8.06 -34.16 -7.05
C ARG A 159 7.48 -35.17 -6.06
N GLU A 160 6.22 -34.97 -5.67
CA GLU A 160 5.49 -35.84 -4.73
C GLU A 160 4.73 -36.98 -5.44
N LYS A 161 4.74 -37.01 -6.78
CA LYS A 161 4.24 -38.11 -7.62
C LYS A 161 5.36 -39.08 -7.95
#